data_AF-A0A257SLN4-F1
#
_entry.id   AF-A0A257SLN4-F1
#
_cell.length_a   1.000
_cell.length_b   1.000
_cell.length_c   1.000
_cell.angle_alpha   90.00
_cell.angle_beta   90.00
_cell.angle_gamma   90.00
#
_symmetry.space_group_name_H-M   'P 1'
#
loop_
_entity.id
_entity.type
_entity.pdbx_description
1 polymer ?
#
loop_
_entity_poly.entity_id
_entity_poly.type
_entity_poly.pdbx_seq_one_letter_code
_entity_poly.pdbx_strand_id
1 'polypeptide(L)'
;MERRDFIRTALGAVAGGALLPGLAAAEWPGRAARLRAIGLQLYTVRTEMAKDVEGTLAAVAAIGYREVELAGLFGRSPTDVRAMLDRHGLAAPALRGQHPGRGRLGRAWEAPPGSNLLVSVLLRLDLPAEARHLAPAAVA
;
A
#
# COMPACT_ATOMS: atom_id res chain seq x y z
N MET A 1 -3.42 4.92 35.63
CA MET A 1 -3.99 6.05 34.87
C MET A 1 -5.01 5.46 33.91
N GLU A 2 -6.29 5.72 34.13
CA GLU A 2 -7.37 5.10 33.35
C GLU A 2 -7.54 5.80 32.00
N ARG A 3 -8.01 5.07 30.97
CA ARG A 3 -8.26 5.61 29.61
C ARG A 3 -9.10 6.89 29.62
N ARG A 4 -10.03 6.98 30.58
CA ARG A 4 -10.92 8.13 30.75
C ARG A 4 -10.19 9.37 31.30
N ASP A 5 -9.21 9.18 32.15
CA ASP A 5 -8.41 10.27 32.72
C ASP A 5 -7.45 10.85 31.68
N PHE A 6 -6.90 9.98 30.82
CA PHE A 6 -6.07 10.40 29.70
C PHE A 6 -6.86 11.29 28.70
N ILE A 7 -8.07 10.87 28.33
CA ILE A 7 -8.95 11.64 27.43
C ILE A 7 -9.33 13.00 28.04
N ARG A 8 -9.68 13.04 29.33
CA ARG A 8 -10.00 14.28 30.03
C ARG A 8 -8.81 15.23 30.11
N THR A 9 -7.61 14.70 30.36
CA THR A 9 -6.37 15.49 30.41
C THR A 9 -6.00 16.03 29.02
N ALA A 10 -6.17 15.24 27.96
CA ALA A 10 -5.90 15.65 26.59
C ALA A 10 -6.88 16.73 26.09
N LEU A 11 -8.17 16.66 26.47
CA LEU A 11 -9.17 17.68 26.14
C LEU A 11 -8.99 18.97 26.96
N GLY A 12 -8.59 18.87 28.22
CA GLY A 12 -8.33 20.02 29.09
C GLY A 12 -7.17 20.91 28.61
N ALA A 13 -6.17 20.33 27.94
CA ALA A 13 -5.05 21.07 27.37
C ALA A 13 -5.43 21.96 26.17
N VAL A 14 -6.54 21.69 25.48
CA VAL A 14 -6.98 22.47 24.31
C VAL A 14 -7.72 23.76 24.73
N ALA A 15 -8.38 23.76 25.89
CA ALA A 15 -9.13 24.94 26.37
C ALA A 15 -8.24 26.08 26.89
N GLY A 16 -6.96 25.83 27.19
CA GLY A 16 -5.97 26.85 27.59
C GLY A 16 -5.15 27.44 26.43
N GLY A 17 -5.36 27.00 25.19
CA GLY A 17 -4.51 27.31 24.05
C GLY A 17 -4.67 28.70 23.43
N ALA A 18 -5.46 29.60 24.01
CA ALA A 18 -5.79 30.90 23.41
C ALA A 18 -4.65 31.95 23.47
N LEU A 19 -3.44 31.61 23.92
CA LEU A 19 -2.33 32.57 24.07
C LEU A 19 -1.00 32.17 23.39
N LEU A 20 -1.00 31.20 22.48
CA LEU A 20 0.16 30.94 21.62
C LEU A 20 -0.14 31.36 20.17
N PRO A 21 0.18 32.59 19.75
CA PRO A 21 0.15 32.97 18.35
C PRO A 21 1.32 32.28 17.65
N GLY A 22 1.11 31.03 17.22
CA GLY A 22 2.19 30.22 16.66
C GLY A 22 1.78 28.79 16.30
N LEU A 23 0.70 28.28 16.90
CA LEU A 23 -0.03 27.15 16.34
C LEU A 23 -1.09 27.67 15.38
N ALA A 24 -0.65 28.49 14.40
CA ALA A 24 -1.36 28.53 13.15
C ALA A 24 -1.58 27.07 12.77
N ALA A 25 -2.85 26.67 12.61
CA ALA A 25 -3.24 25.38 12.13
C ALA A 25 -2.23 24.99 11.06
N ALA A 26 -1.41 23.96 11.33
CA ALA A 26 -0.45 23.49 10.36
C ALA A 26 -1.28 23.21 9.12
N GLU A 27 -1.19 24.11 8.14
CA GLU A 27 -1.97 24.02 6.92
C GLU A 27 -1.51 22.73 6.28
N TRP A 28 -2.31 21.68 6.42
CA TRP A 28 -2.05 20.42 5.75
C TRP A 28 -1.95 20.79 4.28
N PRO A 29 -0.76 20.73 3.65
CA PRO A 29 -0.56 21.38 2.37
C PRO A 29 -1.59 20.85 1.38
N GLY A 30 -2.56 21.72 1.09
CA GLY A 30 -3.79 21.40 0.40
C GLY A 30 -3.55 21.28 -1.09
N ARG A 31 -3.05 20.12 -1.49
CA ARG A 31 -3.50 19.45 -2.70
C ARG A 31 -3.48 17.98 -2.37
N ALA A 32 -4.64 17.31 -2.44
CA ALA A 32 -4.68 15.85 -2.34
C ALA A 32 -3.58 15.33 -3.27
N ALA A 33 -2.51 14.77 -2.70
CA ALA A 33 -1.38 14.31 -3.48
C ALA A 33 -1.96 13.32 -4.48
N ARG A 34 -1.94 13.66 -5.78
CA ARG A 34 -2.36 12.71 -6.80
C ARG A 34 -1.43 11.53 -6.63
N LEU A 35 -1.99 10.36 -6.33
CA LEU A 35 -1.23 9.12 -6.27
C LEU A 35 -0.52 8.98 -7.62
N ARG A 36 0.81 9.12 -7.60
CA ARG A 36 1.62 9.12 -8.82
C ARG A 36 1.66 7.74 -9.46
N ALA A 37 1.54 6.71 -8.62
CA ALA A 37 1.45 5.32 -9.01
C ALA A 37 0.44 4.60 -8.09
N ILE A 38 -0.30 3.66 -8.68
CA ILE A 38 -1.14 2.70 -7.97
C ILE A 38 -0.56 1.33 -8.26
N GLY A 39 -0.13 0.63 -7.20
CA GLY A 39 0.39 -0.73 -7.29
C GLY A 39 -0.69 -1.78 -7.04
N LEU A 40 -0.54 -2.96 -7.65
CA LEU A 40 -1.37 -4.13 -7.38
C LEU A 40 -0.67 -5.10 -6.43
N GLN A 41 -1.28 -5.40 -5.28
CA GLN A 41 -0.83 -6.51 -4.43
C GLN A 41 -1.15 -7.84 -5.12
N LEU A 42 -0.13 -8.61 -5.52
CA LEU A 42 -0.32 -9.82 -6.34
C LEU A 42 -1.09 -10.93 -5.63
N TYR A 43 -1.24 -10.87 -4.30
CA TYR A 43 -2.12 -11.77 -3.57
C TYR A 43 -3.58 -11.71 -4.04
N THR A 44 -4.02 -10.55 -4.54
CA THR A 44 -5.35 -10.34 -5.11
C THR A 44 -5.61 -11.25 -6.31
N VAL A 45 -4.58 -11.51 -7.12
CA VAL A 45 -4.63 -12.38 -8.32
C VAL A 45 -3.87 -13.69 -8.10
N ARG A 46 -3.70 -14.13 -6.85
CA ARG A 46 -2.89 -15.32 -6.48
C ARG A 46 -3.29 -16.58 -7.22
N THR A 47 -4.57 -16.75 -7.53
CA THR A 47 -5.09 -17.93 -8.24
C THR A 47 -4.56 -17.99 -9.67
N GLU A 48 -4.49 -16.85 -10.36
CA GLU A 48 -3.94 -16.79 -11.72
C GLU A 48 -2.42 -16.86 -11.70
N MET A 49 -1.78 -16.20 -10.73
CA MET A 49 -0.32 -16.30 -10.50
C MET A 49 0.12 -17.76 -10.25
N ALA A 50 -0.68 -18.56 -9.56
CA ALA A 50 -0.39 -19.98 -9.33
C ALA A 50 -0.50 -20.85 -10.59
N LYS A 51 -1.27 -20.41 -11.60
CA LYS A 51 -1.43 -21.12 -12.88
C LYS A 51 -0.36 -20.71 -13.89
N ASP A 52 -0.19 -19.40 -14.07
CA ASP A 52 0.74 -18.82 -15.05
C ASP A 52 1.25 -17.47 -14.57
N VAL A 53 2.49 -17.45 -14.07
CA VAL A 53 3.16 -16.25 -13.55
C VAL A 53 3.40 -15.21 -14.65
N GLU A 54 3.96 -15.62 -15.79
CA GLU A 54 4.31 -14.68 -16.87
C GLU A 54 3.05 -14.11 -17.51
N GLY A 55 2.10 -14.97 -17.87
CA GLY A 55 0.83 -14.54 -18.47
C GLY A 55 0.03 -13.61 -17.56
N THR A 56 0.02 -13.87 -16.25
CA THR A 56 -0.66 -13.00 -15.29
C THR A 56 0.04 -11.63 -15.18
N LEU A 57 1.37 -11.58 -15.11
CA LEU A 57 2.11 -10.31 -15.08
C LEU A 57 1.91 -9.51 -16.36
N ALA A 58 1.92 -10.16 -17.53
CA ALA A 58 1.61 -9.53 -18.81
C ALA A 58 0.20 -8.92 -18.81
N ALA A 59 -0.81 -9.65 -18.32
CA ALA A 59 -2.18 -9.17 -18.22
C ALA A 59 -2.32 -7.98 -17.27
N VAL A 60 -1.66 -8.03 -16.10
CA VAL A 60 -1.63 -6.92 -15.13
C VAL A 60 -1.04 -5.65 -15.76
N ALA A 61 0.07 -5.79 -16.50
CA ALA A 61 0.68 -4.66 -17.22
C ALA A 61 -0.25 -4.11 -18.32
N ALA A 62 -0.93 -4.99 -19.06
CA ALA A 62 -1.88 -4.62 -20.11
C ALA A 62 -3.11 -3.87 -19.57
N ILE A 63 -3.59 -4.20 -18.37
CA ILE A 63 -4.65 -3.46 -17.66
C ILE A 63 -4.23 -2.02 -17.34
N GLY A 64 -2.93 -1.76 -17.23
CA GLY A 64 -2.38 -0.42 -17.00
C GLY A 64 -1.64 -0.26 -15.67
N TYR A 65 -1.55 -1.31 -14.85
CA TYR A 65 -0.71 -1.28 -13.66
C TYR A 65 0.77 -1.16 -14.05
N ARG A 66 1.53 -0.42 -13.25
CA ARG A 66 2.98 -0.25 -13.41
C ARG A 66 3.78 -0.70 -12.20
N GLU A 67 3.10 -0.84 -11.06
CA GLU A 67 3.71 -1.31 -9.83
C GLU A 67 2.95 -2.54 -9.32
N VAL A 68 3.68 -3.48 -8.74
CA VAL A 68 3.14 -4.66 -8.08
C VAL A 68 3.85 -4.88 -6.75
N GLU A 69 3.13 -5.46 -5.80
CA GLU A 69 3.72 -5.97 -4.56
C GLU A 69 3.67 -7.50 -4.60
N LEU A 70 4.82 -8.14 -4.36
CA LEU A 70 4.94 -9.59 -4.45
C LEU A 70 4.32 -10.27 -3.22
N ALA A 71 3.56 -11.33 -3.46
CA ALA A 71 3.02 -12.22 -2.44
C ALA A 71 3.77 -13.56 -2.43
N GLY A 72 5.11 -13.49 -2.35
CA GLY A 72 6.00 -14.62 -2.61
C GLY A 72 6.45 -14.69 -4.07
N LEU A 73 7.19 -15.75 -4.41
CA LEU A 73 7.84 -15.91 -5.72
C LEU A 73 7.18 -16.98 -6.61
N PHE A 74 6.08 -17.60 -6.15
CA PHE A 74 5.31 -18.58 -6.94
C PHE A 74 6.17 -19.71 -7.55
N GLY A 75 7.12 -20.23 -6.76
CA GLY A 75 8.02 -21.31 -7.19
C GLY A 75 9.12 -20.87 -8.18
N ARG A 76 9.31 -19.57 -8.41
CA ARG A 76 10.36 -19.01 -9.27
C ARG A 76 11.54 -18.48 -8.46
N SER A 77 12.70 -18.35 -9.12
CA SER A 77 13.84 -17.68 -8.49
C SER A 77 13.64 -16.16 -8.46
N PRO A 78 14.26 -15.43 -7.51
CA PRO A 78 14.19 -13.97 -7.47
C PRO A 78 14.67 -13.32 -8.78
N THR A 79 15.68 -13.89 -9.42
CA THR A 79 16.24 -13.42 -10.70
C THR A 79 15.24 -13.59 -11.84
N ASP A 80 14.53 -14.72 -11.89
CA ASP A 80 13.50 -14.95 -12.91
C ASP A 80 12.38 -13.94 -12.75
N VAL A 81 11.81 -13.82 -11.54
CA VAL A 81 10.72 -12.87 -11.26
C VAL A 81 11.14 -11.45 -11.62
N ARG A 82 12.39 -11.06 -11.29
CA ARG A 82 12.92 -9.76 -11.68
C ARG A 82 12.93 -9.57 -13.20
N ALA A 83 13.40 -10.54 -13.96
CA ALA A 83 13.42 -10.48 -15.41
C ALA A 83 12.01 -10.43 -16.02
N MET A 84 11.04 -11.17 -15.45
CA MET A 84 9.62 -11.14 -15.85
C MET A 84 9.02 -9.74 -15.66
N LEU A 85 9.26 -9.13 -14.49
CA LEU A 85 8.80 -7.78 -14.19
C LEU A 85 9.41 -6.75 -15.16
N ASP A 86 10.72 -6.83 -15.40
CA ASP A 86 11.42 -5.92 -16.31
C ASP A 86 10.90 -6.06 -17.76
N ARG A 87 10.63 -7.29 -18.23
CA ARG A 87 10.04 -7.53 -19.57
C ARG A 87 8.68 -6.86 -19.77
N HIS A 88 7.85 -6.81 -18.73
CA HIS A 88 6.50 -6.23 -18.79
C HIS A 88 6.45 -4.78 -18.33
N GLY A 89 7.60 -4.15 -18.03
CA GLY A 89 7.64 -2.76 -17.55
C GLY A 89 6.98 -2.58 -16.17
N LEU A 90 6.97 -3.63 -15.35
CA LEU A 90 6.45 -3.61 -13.99
C LEU A 90 7.57 -3.37 -12.98
N ALA A 91 7.31 -2.54 -11.98
CA ALA A 91 8.18 -2.36 -10.83
C ALA A 91 7.62 -3.04 -9.58
N ALA A 92 8.50 -3.50 -8.69
CA ALA A 92 8.14 -3.93 -7.34
C ALA A 92 8.83 -3.07 -6.28
N PRO A 93 8.33 -1.84 -6.00
CA PRO A 93 9.01 -0.90 -5.11
C PRO A 93 9.19 -1.41 -3.68
N ALA A 94 8.25 -2.23 -3.18
CA ALA A 94 8.30 -2.81 -1.84
C ALA A 94 9.50 -3.77 -1.60
N LEU A 95 10.15 -4.23 -2.67
CA LEU A 95 11.38 -5.01 -2.57
C LEU A 95 12.64 -4.14 -2.47
N ARG A 96 12.57 -2.89 -2.94
CA ARG A 96 13.69 -1.94 -2.89
C ARG A 96 13.86 -1.48 -1.44
N GLY A 97 15.11 -1.33 -0.98
CA GLY A 97 15.39 -0.86 0.39
C GLY A 97 15.20 -1.90 1.48
N GLN A 98 14.98 -3.18 1.14
CA GLN A 98 15.00 -4.25 2.13
C GLN A 98 16.42 -4.69 2.46
N HIS A 99 16.80 -4.60 3.73
CA HIS A 99 18.10 -5.01 4.25
C HIS A 99 17.93 -5.96 5.46
N PRO A 100 18.97 -6.70 5.89
CA PRO A 100 18.93 -7.45 7.14
C PRO A 100 18.53 -6.53 8.30
N GLY A 101 17.70 -7.03 9.22
CA GLY A 101 17.24 -6.22 10.34
C GLY A 101 16.20 -6.91 11.22
N ARG A 102 15.63 -6.17 12.16
CA ARG A 102 14.75 -6.71 13.22
C ARG A 102 13.29 -6.99 12.80
N GLY A 103 12.93 -6.77 11.55
CA GLY A 103 11.55 -6.97 11.09
C GLY A 103 11.23 -8.41 10.71
N ARG A 104 10.05 -8.62 10.12
CA ARG A 104 9.53 -9.95 9.75
C ARG A 104 10.52 -10.63 8.80
N LEU A 105 10.78 -11.93 9.02
CA LEU A 105 11.76 -12.73 8.26
C LEU A 105 13.21 -12.24 8.40
N GLY A 106 13.55 -11.51 9.47
CA GLY A 106 14.92 -10.98 9.68
C GLY A 106 15.27 -9.84 8.72
N ARG A 107 14.25 -9.16 8.18
CA ARG A 107 14.41 -8.07 7.22
C ARG A 107 13.82 -6.79 7.81
N ALA A 108 14.53 -5.69 7.64
CA ALA A 108 14.00 -4.34 7.81
C ALA A 108 13.84 -3.70 6.44
N TRP A 109 12.91 -2.75 6.36
CA TRP A 109 12.67 -1.97 5.17
C TRP A 109 12.80 -0.49 5.51
N GLU A 110 13.55 0.23 4.69
CA GLU A 110 13.66 1.67 4.76
C GLU A 110 12.98 2.29 3.54
N ALA A 111 12.02 3.18 3.78
CA ALA A 111 11.41 4.01 2.75
C ALA A 111 12.28 5.26 2.56
N PRO A 112 12.88 5.48 1.37
CA PRO A 112 13.38 6.81 1.06
C PRO A 112 12.26 7.85 1.22
N PRO A 113 12.56 9.05 1.75
CA PRO A 113 11.57 10.12 1.81
C PRO A 113 10.92 10.38 0.43
N GLY A 114 9.59 10.33 0.38
CA GLY A 114 8.82 10.62 -0.84
C GLY A 114 8.80 9.53 -1.91
N SER A 115 9.35 8.33 -1.67
CA SER A 115 9.33 7.25 -2.68
C SER A 115 8.02 6.47 -2.71
N ASN A 116 7.46 6.15 -1.55
CA ASN A 116 6.26 5.34 -1.44
C ASN A 116 5.67 5.39 -0.02
N LEU A 117 4.34 5.39 0.04
CA LEU A 117 3.60 5.11 1.27
C LEU A 117 2.82 3.81 1.02
N LEU A 118 3.25 2.71 1.64
CA LEU A 118 2.51 1.46 1.54
C LEU A 118 1.37 1.48 2.56
N VAL A 119 0.14 1.63 2.08
CA VAL A 119 -1.06 1.54 2.92
C VAL A 119 -1.98 0.51 2.31
N SER A 120 -2.41 -0.48 3.11
CA SER A 120 -3.53 -1.33 2.73
C SER A 120 -4.82 -0.55 2.91
N VAL A 121 -5.44 -0.14 1.80
CA VAL A 121 -6.70 0.60 1.81
C VAL A 121 -7.82 -0.34 1.39
N LEU A 122 -8.80 -0.54 2.27
CA LEU A 122 -10.05 -1.22 1.93
C LEU A 122 -10.98 -0.21 1.26
N LEU A 123 -11.14 -0.30 -0.05
CA LEU A 123 -12.07 0.54 -0.80
C LEU A 123 -13.47 -0.10 -0.78
N ARG A 124 -14.46 0.62 -0.26
CA ARG A 124 -15.88 0.28 -0.43
C ARG A 124 -16.39 1.09 -1.61
N LEU A 125 -16.40 0.48 -2.79
CA LEU A 125 -16.95 1.09 -3.99
C LEU A 125 -18.48 0.97 -3.92
N ASP A 126 -19.20 2.09 -4.04
CA ASP A 126 -20.65 2.09 -4.26
C ASP A 126 -20.93 1.63 -5.70
N LEU A 127 -20.85 0.31 -5.92
CA LEU A 127 -21.15 -0.30 -7.20
C LEU A 127 -22.67 -0.43 -7.36
N PRO A 128 -23.25 0.01 -8.51
CA PRO A 128 -24.65 -0.23 -8.82
C PRO A 128 -24.93 -1.74 -8.85
N ALA A 129 -26.18 -2.14 -8.59
CA ALA A 129 -26.55 -3.54 -8.40
C ALA A 129 -26.11 -4.42 -9.58
N GLU A 130 -26.20 -3.92 -10.81
CA GLU A 130 -25.73 -4.61 -11.99
C GLU A 130 -24.21 -4.85 -12.01
N ALA A 131 -23.38 -4.02 -11.37
CA ALA A 131 -21.92 -4.11 -11.43
C ALA A 131 -21.31 -4.93 -10.28
N ARG A 132 -22.11 -5.38 -9.31
CA ARG A 132 -21.63 -6.10 -8.11
C ARG A 132 -20.96 -7.43 -8.43
N HIS A 133 -21.28 -8.05 -9.56
CA HIS A 133 -20.64 -9.29 -10.03
C HIS A 133 -19.15 -9.11 -10.39
N LEU A 134 -18.70 -7.86 -10.59
CA LEU A 134 -17.31 -7.52 -10.90
C LEU A 134 -16.46 -7.36 -9.63
N ALA A 135 -17.08 -7.22 -8.46
CA ALA A 135 -16.34 -7.18 -7.20
C ALA A 135 -15.92 -8.62 -6.82
N PRO A 136 -14.62 -8.87 -6.56
CA PRO A 136 -14.21 -10.15 -6.01
C PRO A 136 -14.92 -10.31 -4.66
N ALA A 137 -15.65 -11.42 -4.49
CA ALA A 137 -16.27 -11.76 -3.22
C ALA A 137 -15.16 -11.91 -2.16
N ALA A 138 -14.90 -10.84 -1.41
CA ALA A 138 -14.07 -10.86 -0.23
C ALA A 138 -14.88 -11.59 0.85
N VAL A 139 -14.80 -12.93 0.84
CA VAL A 139 -15.29 -13.76 1.92
C VAL A 139 -14.42 -13.47 3.14
N ALA A 140 -15.09 -13.02 4.20
CA ALA A 140 -14.54 -12.71 5.51
C ALA A 140 -13.90 -13.93 6.19
#